data_AF-A0A0G1WJ98-F1
#
_entry.id   AF-A0A0G1WJ98-F1
#
_cell.length_a   1.000
_cell.length_b   1.000
_cell.length_c   1.000
_cell.angle_alpha   90.00
_cell.angle_beta   90.00
_cell.angle_gamma   90.00
#
_symmetry.space_group_name_H-M   'P 1'
#
loop_
_entity.id
_entity.type
_entity.pdbx_description
1 polymer ?
#
loop_
_entity_poly.entity_id
_entity_poly.type
_entity_poly.pdbx_seq_one_letter_code
_entity_poly.pdbx_strand_id
1 'polypeptide(L)'
;MVPNGVLAAVGLLTLYAITMTLLSGWAAAVEQFAALWYLMVPLAAGFGIQVGLYTKLKAKVRARSKGALATGGASAGTAMLACCVHHATEVLPFLGLSGASIFLTQFQKPILLVSLGINAVGIVVMTKHLKNQLTIL
;
A
#
# COMPACT_ATOMS: atom_id res chain seq x y z
N MET A 1 16.80 -2.56 -5.58
CA MET A 1 15.38 -2.74 -5.16
C MET A 1 15.15 -4.22 -4.89
N VAL A 2 14.40 -4.59 -3.85
CA VAL A 2 13.96 -5.99 -3.65
C VAL A 2 13.03 -6.35 -4.80
N PRO A 3 13.09 -7.55 -5.40
CA PRO A 3 12.14 -7.98 -6.44
C PRO A 3 10.68 -7.73 -6.02
N ASN A 4 10.39 -7.92 -4.72
CA ASN A 4 9.08 -7.70 -4.11
C ASN A 4 8.54 -6.26 -4.26
N GLY A 5 9.41 -5.24 -4.30
CA GLY A 5 8.98 -3.85 -4.46
C GLY A 5 8.56 -3.52 -5.89
N VAL A 6 9.30 -4.03 -6.88
CA VAL A 6 8.96 -3.88 -8.30
C VAL A 6 7.68 -4.65 -8.62
N LEU A 7 7.57 -5.89 -8.14
CA LEU A 7 6.36 -6.71 -8.25
C LEU A 7 5.13 -6.01 -7.66
N ALA A 8 5.29 -5.33 -6.51
CA ALA A 8 4.20 -4.58 -5.89
C ALA A 8 3.78 -3.35 -6.71
N ALA A 9 4.74 -2.59 -7.25
CA ALA A 9 4.44 -1.44 -8.10
C ALA A 9 3.74 -1.85 -9.40
N VAL A 10 4.25 -2.90 -10.07
CA VAL A 10 3.63 -3.45 -11.28
C VAL A 10 2.25 -4.01 -10.96
N GLY A 11 2.11 -4.79 -9.88
CA GLY A 11 0.84 -5.33 -9.44
C GLY A 11 -0.21 -4.26 -9.18
N LEU A 12 0.17 -3.13 -8.58
CA LEU A 12 -0.73 -2.00 -8.34
C LEU A 12 -1.23 -1.37 -9.65
N LEU A 13 -0.33 -1.14 -10.61
CA LEU A 13 -0.69 -0.59 -11.92
C LEU A 13 -1.56 -1.57 -12.74
N THR A 14 -1.25 -2.87 -12.68
CA THR A 14 -2.05 -3.91 -13.30
C THR A 14 -3.45 -3.98 -12.70
N LEU A 15 -3.57 -3.91 -11.37
CA LEU A 15 -4.86 -3.89 -10.70
C LEU A 15 -5.69 -2.67 -11.11
N TYR A 16 -5.06 -1.48 -11.21
CA TYR A 16 -5.68 -0.29 -11.77
C TYR A 16 -6.19 -0.53 -13.20
N ALA A 17 -5.34 -1.06 -14.09
CA ALA A 17 -5.70 -1.26 -15.49
C ALA A 17 -6.87 -2.25 -15.64
N ILE A 18 -6.85 -3.37 -14.90
CA ILE A 18 -7.92 -4.37 -14.91
C ILE A 18 -9.23 -3.74 -14.40
N THR A 19 -9.23 -3.15 -13.21
CA THR A 19 -10.44 -2.59 -12.61
C THR A 19 -11.05 -1.49 -13.46
N MET A 20 -10.23 -0.57 -13.97
CA MET A 20 -10.70 0.54 -14.80
C MET A 20 -11.24 0.06 -16.16
N THR A 21 -10.58 -0.94 -16.77
CA THR A 21 -11.05 -1.53 -18.04
C THR A 21 -12.37 -2.28 -17.86
N LEU A 22 -12.53 -3.03 -16.76
CA LEU A 22 -13.76 -3.76 -16.48
C LEU A 22 -14.94 -2.83 -16.17
N LEU A 23 -14.72 -1.74 -15.43
CA LEU A 23 -15.80 -0.85 -15.00
C LEU A 23 -16.14 0.23 -16.02
N SER A 24 -15.14 0.81 -16.69
CA SER A 24 -15.29 2.01 -17.54
C SER A 24 -14.92 1.78 -19.00
N GLY A 25 -14.39 0.61 -19.34
CA GLY A 25 -13.89 0.29 -20.67
C GLY A 25 -12.43 0.71 -20.90
N TRP A 26 -11.81 0.11 -21.92
CA TRP A 26 -10.39 0.30 -22.23
C TRP A 26 -10.02 1.75 -22.58
N ALA A 27 -10.82 2.40 -23.43
CA ALA A 27 -10.56 3.78 -23.87
C ALA A 27 -10.53 4.76 -22.68
N ALA A 28 -11.51 4.65 -21.78
CA ALA A 28 -11.58 5.46 -20.57
C ALA A 28 -10.40 5.19 -19.62
N ALA A 29 -9.95 3.93 -19.51
CA ALA A 29 -8.80 3.58 -18.68
C ALA A 29 -7.50 4.22 -19.17
N VAL A 30 -7.28 4.24 -20.49
CA VAL A 30 -6.10 4.87 -21.12
C VAL A 30 -6.18 6.38 -20.99
N GLU A 31 -7.34 7.00 -21.25
CA GLU A 31 -7.52 8.44 -21.15
C GLU A 31 -7.29 8.95 -19.72
N GLN A 32 -7.89 8.27 -18.72
CA GLN A 32 -7.69 8.61 -17.31
C GLN A 32 -6.24 8.39 -16.86
N PHE A 33 -5.59 7.33 -17.32
CA PHE A 33 -4.19 7.11 -17.03
C PHE A 33 -3.33 8.22 -17.64
N ALA A 34 -3.53 8.56 -18.91
CA ALA A 34 -2.81 9.64 -19.59
C ALA A 34 -3.05 11.01 -18.95
N ALA A 35 -4.23 11.25 -18.38
CA ALA A 35 -4.54 12.48 -17.67
C ALA A 35 -3.88 12.58 -16.28
N LEU A 36 -3.59 11.45 -15.62
CA LEU A 36 -3.15 11.40 -14.22
C LEU A 36 -1.81 10.67 -14.02
N TRP A 37 -1.11 10.30 -15.09
CA TRP A 37 0.10 9.48 -15.04
C TRP A 37 1.18 10.10 -14.12
N TYR A 38 1.28 11.43 -14.12
CA TYR A 38 2.24 12.18 -13.31
C TYR A 38 1.97 12.09 -11.80
N LEU A 39 0.78 11.66 -11.37
CA LEU A 39 0.46 11.32 -9.98
C LEU A 39 0.53 9.81 -9.75
N MET A 40 -0.02 9.03 -10.69
CA MET A 40 -0.10 7.56 -10.56
C MET A 40 1.27 6.88 -10.58
N VAL A 41 2.18 7.29 -11.46
CA VAL A 41 3.51 6.69 -11.58
C VAL A 41 4.36 6.94 -10.33
N PRO A 42 4.48 8.18 -9.80
CA PRO A 42 5.16 8.41 -8.54
C PRO A 42 4.52 7.67 -7.36
N LEU A 43 3.19 7.59 -7.32
CA LEU A 43 2.47 6.85 -6.28
C LEU A 43 2.81 5.35 -6.33
N ALA A 44 2.80 4.74 -7.51
CA ALA A 44 3.15 3.33 -7.69
C ALA A 44 4.62 3.05 -7.37
N ALA A 45 5.52 3.92 -7.81
CA ALA A 45 6.95 3.84 -7.47
C ALA A 45 7.16 3.94 -5.96
N GLY A 46 6.51 4.90 -5.31
CA GLY A 46 6.57 5.10 -3.87
C GLY A 46 6.00 3.94 -3.07
N PHE A 47 4.89 3.36 -3.51
CA PHE A 47 4.35 2.11 -2.95
C PHE A 47 5.35 0.95 -3.08
N GLY A 48 5.98 0.79 -4.25
CA GLY A 48 7.04 -0.20 -4.45
C GLY A 48 8.24 -0.01 -3.52
N ILE A 49 8.65 1.24 -3.29
CA ILE A 49 9.69 1.59 -2.31
C ILE A 49 9.25 1.19 -0.90
N GLN A 50 8.03 1.52 -0.48
CA GLN A 50 7.51 1.15 0.84
C GLN A 50 7.49 -0.38 1.02
N VAL A 51 7.02 -1.14 0.04
CA VAL A 51 7.04 -2.62 0.10
C VAL A 51 8.48 -3.15 0.17
N GLY A 52 9.40 -2.57 -0.59
CA GLY A 52 10.83 -2.88 -0.53
C GLY A 52 11.43 -2.64 0.87
N LEU A 53 11.14 -1.50 1.48
CA LEU A 53 11.58 -1.18 2.84
C LEU A 53 10.92 -2.08 3.88
N TYR A 54 9.63 -2.34 3.77
CA TYR A 54 8.88 -3.20 4.69
C TYR A 54 9.45 -4.60 4.69
N THR A 55 9.72 -5.18 3.51
CA THR A 55 10.29 -6.53 3.41
C THR A 55 11.68 -6.61 4.02
N LYS A 56 12.51 -5.58 3.86
CA LYS A 56 13.83 -5.47 4.52
C LYS A 56 13.70 -5.36 6.04
N LEU A 57 12.82 -4.49 6.51
CA LEU A 57 12.58 -4.31 7.95
C LEU A 57 12.02 -5.59 8.58
N LYS A 58 11.03 -6.24 7.94
CA LYS A 58 10.46 -7.52 8.38
C LYS A 58 11.50 -8.63 8.44
N ALA A 59 12.42 -8.71 7.47
CA ALA A 59 13.51 -9.68 7.52
C ALA A 59 14.47 -9.43 8.69
N LYS A 60 14.82 -8.17 8.96
CA LYS A 60 15.64 -7.75 10.11
C LYS A 60 14.95 -8.04 11.45
N VAL A 61 13.68 -7.69 11.60
CA VAL A 61 12.89 -8.00 12.80
C VAL A 61 12.80 -9.51 12.97
N ARG A 62 12.53 -10.29 11.92
CA ARG A 62 12.53 -11.76 12.01
C ARG A 62 13.89 -12.34 12.38
N ALA A 63 15.00 -11.77 11.90
CA ALA A 63 16.34 -12.21 12.30
C ALA A 63 16.61 -11.91 13.78
N ARG A 64 16.23 -10.70 14.25
CA ARG A 64 16.30 -10.32 15.67
C ARG A 64 15.37 -11.20 16.52
N SER A 65 14.16 -11.47 16.04
CA SER A 65 13.20 -12.39 16.66
C SER A 65 13.64 -13.83 16.57
N LYS A 66 14.49 -14.29 15.65
CA LYS A 66 15.10 -15.63 15.77
C LYS A 66 16.13 -15.67 16.90
N GLY A 67 16.83 -14.55 17.15
CA GLY A 67 17.64 -14.36 18.36
C GLY A 67 16.81 -14.17 19.64
N ALA A 68 15.62 -13.57 19.55
CA ALA A 68 14.72 -13.28 20.68
C ALA A 68 13.55 -14.27 20.83
N LEU A 69 13.35 -15.22 19.91
CA LEU A 69 12.45 -16.37 20.09
C LEU A 69 13.07 -17.43 21.00
N ALA A 70 14.36 -17.27 21.31
CA ALA A 70 14.91 -17.84 22.53
C ALA A 70 14.25 -17.26 23.80
N THR A 71 13.48 -16.15 23.72
CA THR A 71 12.95 -15.43 24.90
C THR A 71 11.50 -14.88 24.83
N GLY A 72 10.65 -15.14 23.81
CA GLY A 72 9.18 -15.10 24.02
C GLY A 72 8.24 -14.51 22.94
N GLY A 73 7.17 -15.24 22.60
CA GLY A 73 5.79 -14.79 22.82
C GLY A 73 5.06 -13.80 21.87
N ALA A 74 5.50 -13.51 20.65
CA ALA A 74 4.87 -12.48 19.81
C ALA A 74 3.74 -12.96 18.84
N SER A 75 2.98 -14.02 19.17
CA SER A 75 1.99 -14.64 18.26
C SER A 75 0.51 -14.31 18.56
N ALA A 76 0.16 -13.76 19.72
CA ALA A 76 -1.25 -13.60 20.11
C ALA A 76 -1.95 -12.33 19.56
N GLY A 77 -1.25 -11.19 19.49
CA GLY A 77 -1.89 -9.90 19.17
C GLY A 77 -2.34 -9.73 17.71
N THR A 78 -1.61 -10.31 16.76
CA THR A 78 -1.96 -10.24 15.33
C THR A 78 -3.15 -11.13 14.97
N ALA A 79 -3.32 -12.25 15.69
CA ALA A 79 -4.47 -13.13 15.53
C ALA A 79 -5.76 -12.45 16.03
N MET A 80 -5.67 -11.68 17.11
CA MET A 80 -6.82 -10.95 17.67
C MET A 80 -7.25 -9.79 16.76
N LEU A 81 -6.31 -8.98 16.24
CA LEU A 81 -6.61 -7.89 15.32
C LEU A 81 -7.20 -8.38 13.98
N ALA A 82 -6.72 -9.51 13.46
CA ALA A 82 -7.27 -10.12 12.25
C ALA A 82 -8.72 -10.62 12.45
N CYS A 83 -9.04 -11.10 13.66
CA CYS A 83 -10.40 -11.50 14.02
C CYS A 83 -11.36 -10.30 14.16
N CYS A 84 -10.88 -9.12 14.55
CA CYS A 84 -11.75 -7.94 14.70
C CYS A 84 -12.00 -7.19 13.38
N VAL A 85 -11.04 -7.20 12.44
CA VAL A 85 -11.13 -6.39 11.22
C VAL A 85 -12.07 -6.98 10.16
N HIS A 86 -12.34 -8.29 10.17
CA HIS A 86 -13.20 -8.92 9.17
C HIS A 86 -14.69 -8.59 9.32
N HIS A 87 -15.13 -8.14 10.50
CA HIS A 87 -16.51 -7.65 10.68
C HIS A 87 -16.73 -6.23 10.13
N ALA A 88 -15.65 -5.47 9.91
CA ALA A 88 -15.75 -4.11 9.38
C ALA A 88 -16.03 -4.08 7.86
N THR A 89 -15.82 -5.19 7.15
CA THR A 89 -16.00 -5.29 5.69
C THR A 89 -17.41 -5.66 5.23
N GLU A 90 -18.28 -6.05 6.15
CA GLU A 90 -19.64 -6.55 5.84
C GLU A 90 -20.66 -5.41 5.56
N VAL A 91 -20.38 -4.16 5.97
CA VAL A 91 -21.36 -3.06 5.92
C VAL A 91 -21.07 -2.04 4.80
N LEU A 92 -19.85 -2.01 4.28
CA LEU A 92 -19.43 -1.07 3.23
C LEU A 92 -19.95 -1.33 1.80
N PRO A 93 -20.22 -2.56 1.32
CA PRO A 93 -20.42 -2.80 -0.11
C PRO A 93 -21.79 -2.35 -0.67
N PHE A 94 -22.83 -2.16 0.15
CA PHE A 94 -24.21 -2.02 -0.35
C PHE A 94 -24.75 -0.59 -0.47
N LEU A 95 -24.28 0.39 0.33
CA LEU A 95 -24.80 1.78 0.26
C LEU A 95 -23.90 2.74 -0.55
N GLY A 96 -22.67 2.34 -0.90
CA GLY A 96 -21.66 3.25 -1.46
C GLY A 96 -21.57 3.30 -2.99
N LEU A 97 -22.09 2.33 -3.74
CA LEU A 97 -21.70 2.14 -5.15
C LEU A 97 -22.08 3.30 -6.09
N SER A 98 -23.13 4.07 -5.79
CA SER A 98 -23.54 5.23 -6.62
C SER A 98 -23.02 6.57 -6.11
N GLY A 99 -22.89 6.76 -4.79
CA GLY A 99 -22.33 7.99 -4.21
C GLY A 99 -20.80 8.01 -4.23
N ALA A 100 -20.17 6.86 -3.99
CA ALA A 100 -18.73 6.72 -4.05
C ALA A 100 -18.22 6.88 -5.49
N SER A 101 -18.93 6.44 -6.53
CA SER A 101 -18.48 6.66 -7.91
C SER A 101 -18.43 8.15 -8.29
N ILE A 102 -19.43 8.94 -7.87
CA ILE A 102 -19.45 10.40 -8.09
C ILE A 102 -18.40 11.10 -7.22
N PHE A 103 -18.27 10.71 -5.95
CA PHE A 103 -17.28 11.26 -5.05
C PHE A 103 -15.84 10.92 -5.49
N LEU A 104 -15.56 9.67 -5.86
CA LEU A 104 -14.24 9.23 -6.30
C LEU A 104 -13.83 9.86 -7.63
N THR A 105 -14.78 10.16 -8.53
CA THR A 105 -14.46 10.87 -9.79
C THR A 105 -14.22 12.36 -9.57
N GLN A 106 -15.01 13.04 -8.72
CA GLN A 106 -14.82 14.46 -8.41
C GLN A 106 -13.59 14.73 -7.53
N PHE A 107 -13.31 13.88 -6.55
CA PHE A 107 -12.20 14.02 -5.61
C PHE A 107 -10.97 13.18 -5.96
N GLN A 108 -10.91 12.59 -7.16
CA GLN A 108 -9.81 11.73 -7.59
C GLN A 108 -8.45 12.42 -7.43
N LYS A 109 -8.30 13.62 -7.99
CA LYS A 109 -7.06 14.41 -7.96
C LYS A 109 -6.60 14.76 -6.54
N PRO A 110 -7.43 15.37 -5.66
CA PRO A 110 -7.02 15.66 -4.29
C PRO A 110 -6.71 14.41 -3.49
N ILE A 111 -7.45 13.30 -3.67
CA ILE A 111 -7.15 12.03 -3.01
C ILE A 111 -5.78 11.50 -3.43
N LEU A 112 -5.44 11.55 -4.72
CA LEU A 112 -4.13 11.13 -5.23
C LEU A 112 -2.99 11.98 -4.64
N LEU A 113 -3.16 13.30 -4.57
CA LEU A 113 -2.17 14.21 -4.01
C LEU A 113 -1.93 13.93 -2.52
N VAL A 114 -3.00 13.79 -1.74
CA VAL A 114 -2.89 13.43 -0.32
C VAL A 114 -2.22 12.07 -0.15
N SER A 115 -2.60 11.08 -0.96
CA SER A 115 -2.00 9.75 -0.94
C SER A 115 -0.51 9.78 -1.26
N LEU A 116 -0.08 10.62 -2.21
CA LEU A 116 1.32 10.80 -2.54
C LEU A 116 2.10 11.42 -1.36
N GLY A 117 1.50 12.41 -0.68
CA GLY A 117 2.07 12.98 0.54
C GLY A 117 2.25 11.95 1.65
N ILE A 118 1.21 11.15 1.93
CA ILE A 118 1.26 10.06 2.91
C ILE A 118 2.32 9.02 2.52
N ASN A 119 2.42 8.70 1.23
CA ASN A 119 3.42 7.77 0.72
C ASN A 119 4.85 8.26 0.99
N ALA A 120 5.13 9.52 0.68
CA ALA A 120 6.41 10.16 0.97
C ALA A 120 6.75 10.12 2.47
N VAL A 121 5.79 10.48 3.34
CA VAL A 121 5.96 10.40 4.80
C VAL A 121 6.28 8.98 5.24
N GLY A 122 5.55 7.97 4.74
CA GLY A 122 5.80 6.57 5.08
C GLY A 122 7.20 6.10 4.68
N ILE A 123 7.70 6.51 3.50
CA ILE A 123 9.07 6.20 3.06
C ILE A 123 10.09 6.83 4.03
N VAL A 124 9.91 8.11 4.40
CA VAL A 124 10.81 8.81 5.33
C VAL A 124 10.82 8.14 6.71
N VAL A 125 9.67 7.76 7.24
CA VAL A 125 9.56 7.09 8.54
C VAL A 125 10.23 5.71 8.50
N MET A 126 9.94 4.90 7.47
CA MET A 126 10.52 3.55 7.35
C MET A 126 12.03 3.58 7.12
N THR A 127 12.53 4.54 6.34
CA THR A 127 13.98 4.70 6.15
C THR A 127 14.68 5.11 7.44
N LYS A 128 14.11 6.07 8.19
CA LYS A 128 14.62 6.45 9.52
C LYS A 128 14.64 5.26 10.48
N HIS A 129 13.54 4.51 10.54
CA HIS A 129 13.46 3.34 11.40
C HIS A 129 14.48 2.26 11.02
N LEU A 130 14.64 1.98 9.71
CA LEU A 130 15.62 1.01 9.23
C LEU A 130 17.07 1.43 9.53
N LYS A 131 17.40 2.72 9.40
CA LYS A 131 18.70 3.27 9.79
C LYS A 131 18.96 3.12 11.29
N ASN A 132 17.98 3.45 12.12
CA ASN A 132 18.11 3.31 13.58
C ASN A 132 18.37 1.86 13.99
N GLN A 133 17.70 0.89 13.36
CA GLN A 133 17.96 -0.54 13.58
C GLN A 133 19.35 -0.98 13.11
N LEU A 134 19.98 -0.26 12.18
CA LEU A 134 21.35 -0.54 11.72
C LEU A 134 22.41 0.05 12.66
N THR A 135 22.15 1.19 13.29
CA THR A 135 23.06 1.83 14.25
C THR A 135 23.15 1.09 15.60
N ILE A 136 22.16 0.24 15.92
CA ILE A 136 22.11 -0.57 17.16
C ILE A 136 22.78 -1.96 16.97
N LEU A 137 23.40 -2.21 15.81
CA LEU A 137 24.16 -3.42 15.45
C LEU A 137 25.64 -3.07 15.37
#